data_AF-A0A0M8WHE9-F1
#
_entry.id   AF-A0A0M8WHE9-F1
#
_cell.length_a   1.000
_cell.length_b   1.000
_cell.length_c   1.000
_cell.angle_alpha   90.00
_cell.angle_beta   90.00
_cell.angle_gamma   90.00
#
_symmetry.space_group_name_H-M   'P 1'
#
loop_
_entity.id
_entity.type
_entity.pdbx_description
1 polymer ?
#
loop_
_entity_poly.entity_id
_entity_poly.type
_entity_poly.pdbx_seq_one_letter_code
_entity_poly.pdbx_strand_id
1 'polypeptide(L)' 'MAGGGPVNTGDAVWGGLILAGAAFETYALRNARQGDTLSESTRRWFCVHTKAGAVVFAVGWVGFSAWYAHHILT' A
#
# COMPACT_ATOMS: atom_id res chain seq x y z
N MET A 1 -22.39 -5.75 24.65
CA MET A 1 -22.61 -6.31 23.30
C MET A 1 -22.22 -5.22 22.31
N ALA A 2 -21.04 -5.33 21.70
CA ALA A 2 -20.49 -4.27 20.85
C ALA A 2 -21.31 -4.19 19.55
N GLY A 3 -21.79 -2.98 19.23
CA GLY A 3 -22.58 -2.71 18.03
C GLY A 3 -21.72 -2.86 16.78
N GLY A 4 -21.92 -3.97 16.06
CA GLY A 4 -21.44 -4.13 14.69
C GLY A 4 -22.42 -3.44 13.75
N GLY A 5 -22.19 -2.17 13.46
CA GLY A 5 -22.83 -1.52 12.31
C GLY A 5 -22.45 -2.26 11.01
N PRO A 6 -23.27 -2.17 9.95
CA PRO A 6 -22.95 -2.79 8.68
C PRO A 6 -21.58 -2.27 8.20
N VAL A 7 -20.67 -3.20 7.86
CA VAL A 7 -19.37 -2.87 7.26
C VAL A 7 -19.65 -2.11 5.97
N ASN A 8 -19.15 -0.87 5.87
CA ASN A 8 -19.27 -0.10 4.63
C ASN A 8 -18.50 -0.85 3.54
N THR A 9 -19.05 -0.90 2.32
CA THR A 9 -18.38 -1.49 1.15
C THR A 9 -16.96 -0.97 0.96
N GLY A 10 -16.73 0.33 1.23
CA GLY A 10 -15.39 0.92 1.21
C GLY A 10 -14.46 0.30 2.25
N ASP A 11 -14.92 0.14 3.49
CA ASP A 11 -14.14 -0.45 4.58
C ASP A 11 -13.82 -1.93 4.31
N ALA A 12 -14.77 -2.66 3.72
CA ALA A 12 -14.57 -4.06 3.32
C ALA A 12 -13.53 -4.19 2.20
N VAL A 13 -13.62 -3.34 1.17
CA VAL A 13 -12.67 -3.35 0.06
C VAL A 13 -11.27 -2.96 0.53
N TRP A 14 -11.13 -1.84 1.23
CA TRP A 14 -9.83 -1.36 1.71
C TRP A 14 -9.23 -2.30 2.76
N GLY A 15 -10.03 -2.78 3.72
CA GLY A 15 -9.59 -3.76 4.71
C GLY A 15 -9.14 -5.06 4.07
N GLY A 16 -9.89 -5.56 3.08
CA GLY A 16 -9.53 -6.76 2.32
C GLY A 16 -8.22 -6.60 1.55
N LEU A 17 -8.00 -5.47 0.87
CA LEU A 17 -6.76 -5.19 0.15
C LEU A 17 -5.55 -5.13 1.08
N ILE A 18 -5.68 -4.47 2.24
CA ILE A 18 -4.60 -4.42 3.25
C ILE A 18 -4.29 -5.82 3.78
N LEU A 19 -5.31 -6.61 4.11
CA LEU A 19 -5.13 -7.97 4.61
C LEU A 19 -4.48 -8.88 3.56
N ALA A 20 -4.91 -8.80 2.30
CA ALA A 20 -4.33 -9.57 1.21
C ALA A 20 -2.85 -9.21 0.99
N GLY A 21 -2.51 -7.92 1.00
CA GLY A 21 -1.12 -7.47 0.90
C GLY A 21 -0.26 -7.97 2.06
N ALA A 22 -0.75 -7.89 3.30
CA ALA A 22 -0.05 -8.38 4.48
C ALA A 22 0.15 -9.91 4.44
N ALA A 23 -0.87 -10.65 4.01
CA ALA A 23 -0.79 -12.10 3.85
C ALA A 23 0.23 -12.50 2.78
N PHE A 24 0.24 -11.81 1.64
CA PHE A 24 1.21 -12.02 0.57
C PHE A 24 2.64 -11.74 1.05
N GLU A 25 2.89 -10.60 1.69
CA GLU A 25 4.22 -10.25 2.22
C GLU A 25 4.67 -11.30 3.26
N THR A 26 3.78 -11.72 4.16
CA THR A 26 4.07 -12.75 5.17
C THR A 26 4.41 -14.09 4.52
N TYR A 27 3.70 -14.47 3.46
CA TYR A 27 3.97 -15.69 2.71
C TYR A 27 5.34 -15.61 2.01
N ALA A 28 5.63 -14.50 1.32
CA ALA A 28 6.90 -14.27 0.65
C ALA A 28 8.09 -14.32 1.63
N LEU A 29 7.95 -13.69 2.81
CA LEU A 29 8.95 -13.74 3.87
C LEU A 29 9.20 -15.17 4.39
N ARG A 30 8.14 -15.99 4.52
CA ARG A 30 8.27 -17.39 4.94
C ARG A 30 8.96 -18.28 3.91
N ASN A 31 8.77 -18.00 2.62
CA ASN A 31 9.41 -18.75 1.54
C ASN A 31 10.84 -18.27 1.23
N ALA A 32 11.31 -17.18 1.87
CA ALA A 32 12.67 -16.65 1.79
C ALA A 32 13.23 -16.45 0.36
N ARG A 33 12.35 -16.23 -0.61
CA ARG A 33 12.73 -16.07 -2.02
C ARG A 33 13.01 -14.60 -2.31
N GLN A 34 14.22 -14.27 -2.74
CA GLN A 34 14.57 -12.92 -3.17
C GLN A 34 13.69 -12.49 -4.35
N GLY A 35 13.21 -11.24 -4.31
CA GLY A 35 12.39 -10.65 -5.37
C GLY A 35 10.89 -10.96 -5.27
N ASP A 36 10.44 -11.65 -4.23
CA ASP A 36 9.05 -12.13 -4.11
C ASP A 36 8.18 -11.31 -3.15
N THR A 37 8.73 -10.26 -2.52
CA THR A 37 7.96 -9.36 -1.67
C THR A 37 7.34 -8.22 -2.47
N LEU A 38 6.17 -7.74 -2.03
CA LEU A 38 5.51 -6.57 -2.63
C LEU A 38 6.37 -5.32 -2.45
N SER A 39 7.04 -5.21 -1.31
CA SER A 39 7.94 -4.09 -1.00
C SER A 39 9.15 -4.05 -1.96
N GLU A 40 9.73 -5.19 -2.31
CA GLU A 40 10.86 -5.29 -3.25
C GLU A 40 10.43 -5.03 -4.69
N SER A 41 9.27 -5.58 -5.10
CA SER A 41 8.66 -5.29 -6.41
C SER A 41 8.35 -3.81 -6.58
N THR A 42 7.76 -3.17 -5.55
CA THR A 42 7.50 -1.72 -5.53
C THR A 42 8.81 -0.93 -5.71
N ARG A 43 9.87 -1.27 -4.96
CA ARG A 43 11.17 -0.61 -5.10
C ARG A 43 11.79 -0.78 -6.48
N ARG A 44 11.57 -1.93 -7.12
CA ARG A 44 12.06 -2.21 -8.48
C ARG A 44 11.28 -1.41 -9.52
N TRP A 45 9.94 -1.43 -9.47
CA TRP A 45 9.08 -0.73 -10.43
C TRP A 45 9.25 0.79 -10.40
N PHE A 46 9.38 1.35 -9.20
CA PHE A 46 9.55 2.80 -9.02
C PHE A 46 11.01 3.23 -8.91
N CYS A 47 11.96 2.34 -9.20
CA CYS A 47 13.39 2.62 -9.14
C CYS A 47 13.85 3.27 -7.81
N VAL A 48 13.21 2.92 -6.69
CA VAL A 48 13.46 3.48 -5.34
C VAL A 48 14.85 3.11 -4.82
N HIS A 49 15.50 2.12 -5.43
CA HIS A 49 16.90 1.80 -5.18
C HIS A 49 17.87 2.92 -5.65
N THR A 50 17.42 3.87 -6.47
CA THR A 50 18.17 5.06 -6.86
C THR A 50 17.71 6.28 -6.05
N LYS A 51 18.62 7.23 -5.79
CA LYS A 51 18.26 8.47 -5.09
C LYS A 51 17.19 9.26 -5.83
N ALA A 52 17.31 9.37 -7.15
CA ALA A 52 16.34 10.08 -7.98
C ALA A 52 14.97 9.40 -7.96
N GLY A 53 14.91 8.08 -8.16
CA GLY A 53 13.66 7.33 -8.11
C GLY A 53 12.98 7.39 -6.74
N ALA A 54 13.76 7.34 -5.65
CA ALA A 54 13.23 7.50 -4.30
C ALA A 54 12.61 8.89 -4.07
N VAL A 55 13.27 9.95 -4.53
CA VAL A 55 12.74 11.32 -4.41
C VAL A 55 11.47 11.49 -5.24
N VAL A 56 11.46 11.03 -6.49
CA VAL A 56 10.29 11.12 -7.38
C VAL A 56 9.11 10.35 -6.79
N PHE A 57 9.34 9.12 -6.32
CA PHE A 57 8.31 8.31 -5.69
C PHE A 57 7.74 8.99 -4.43
N ALA A 58 8.61 9.46 -3.53
CA ALA A 58 8.17 10.09 -2.28
C ALA A 58 7.38 11.37 -2.54
N VAL A 59 7.89 12.28 -3.38
CA VAL A 59 7.22 13.54 -3.71
C VAL A 59 5.90 13.28 -4.42
N GLY A 60 5.88 12.36 -5.40
CA GLY A 60 4.67 11.98 -6.11
C GLY A 60 3.62 11.36 -5.18
N TRP A 61 4.03 10.45 -4.30
CA TRP A 61 3.13 9.78 -3.36
C TRP A 61 2.53 10.74 -2.33
N VAL A 62 3.35 11.62 -1.75
CA VAL A 62 2.91 12.64 -0.78
C VAL A 62 1.99 13.65 -1.45
N GLY A 63 2.36 14.15 -2.63
CA GLY A 63 1.54 15.09 -3.39
C GLY A 63 0.19 14.50 -3.79
N PHE A 64 0.18 13.27 -4.31
CA PHE A 64 -1.05 12.55 -4.64
C PHE A 64 -1.93 12.34 -3.41
N SER A 65 -1.35 11.91 -2.29
CA SER A 65 -2.09 11.67 -1.04
C SER A 65 -2.71 12.95 -0.49
N ALA A 66 -1.96 14.07 -0.49
CA ALA A 66 -2.47 15.37 -0.06
C ALA A 66 -3.60 15.88 -0.98
N TRP A 67 -3.42 15.77 -2.30
CA TRP A 67 -4.45 16.13 -3.27
C TRP A 67 -5.72 15.28 -3.11
N TYR A 68 -5.57 13.97 -2.97
CA TYR A 68 -6.70 13.04 -2.85
C TYR A 68 -7.49 13.31 -1.56
N ALA A 69 -6.81 13.52 -0.43
CA ALA A 69 -7.45 13.88 0.83
C ALA A 69 -8.22 15.20 0.71
N HIS A 70 -7.62 16.23 0.11
CA HIS A 70 -8.31 17.50 -0.15
C HIS A 70 -9.55 17.32 -1.04
N HIS A 71 -9.43 16.51 -2.10
CA HIS A 71 -10.51 16.27 -3.07
C HIS A 71 -11.70 15.50 -2.49
N ILE A 72 -11.50 14.63 -1.50
CA ILE A 72 -12.61 13.90 -0.86
C ILE A 72 -13.30 14.77 0.22
N LEU A 73 -12.53 15.65 0.88
CA LEU A 73 -13.01 16.47 1.99
C LEU A 73 -13.67 17.78 1.54
N THR A 74 -13.50 18.17 0.28
CA THR A 74 -14.02 19.42 -0.30
C THR A 74 -15.05 19.09 -1.36
#